data_AF-A0AAV3UI36-F1
#
_entry.id   AF-A0AAV3UI36-F1
#
_cell.length_a   1.000
_cell.length_b   1.000
_cell.length_c   1.000
_cell.angle_alpha   90.00
_cell.angle_beta   90.00
_cell.angle_gamma   90.00
#
_symmetry.space_group_name_H-M   'P 1'
#
loop_
_entity.id
_entity.type
_entity.pdbx_description
1 polymer ?
#
loop_
_entity_poly.entity_id
_entity_poly.type
_entity_poly.pdbx_seq_one_letter_code
_entity_poly.pdbx_strand_id
1 'polypeptide(L)' 'MINDLLLEEYEIPIDPVVTADRRRVMRLPYSLHADVSRIVQPIESPDFDFRTEAVPSFLEP' A
#
# COMPACT_ATOMS: atom_id res chain seq x y z
N MET A 1 -9.73 3.61 21.40
CA MET A 1 -9.83 2.56 20.35
C MET A 1 -8.41 2.28 19.83
N ILE A 2 -8.13 1.17 19.11
CA ILE A 2 -6.74 0.90 18.67
C ILE A 2 -6.18 2.01 17.76
N ASN A 3 -7.04 2.68 16.98
CA ASN A 3 -6.63 3.79 16.12
C ASN A 3 -6.08 4.98 16.91
N ASP A 4 -6.73 5.34 18.02
CA ASP A 4 -6.31 6.47 18.86
C ASP A 4 -4.93 6.20 19.47
N LEU A 5 -4.67 4.97 19.91
CA LEU A 5 -3.36 4.55 20.40
C LEU A 5 -2.28 4.69 19.32
N LEU A 6 -2.54 4.19 18.11
CA LEU A 6 -1.58 4.22 17.00
C LEU A 6 -1.29 5.64 16.51
N LEU A 7 -2.29 6.52 16.51
CA LEU A 7 -2.17 7.90 16.02
C LEU A 7 -1.64 8.87 17.07
N GLU A 8 -2.13 8.80 18.31
CA GLU A 8 -1.84 9.80 19.35
C GLU A 8 -0.61 9.43 20.18
N GLU A 9 -0.42 8.15 20.52
CA GLU A 9 0.70 7.71 21.37
C GLU A 9 1.92 7.29 20.54
N TYR A 10 1.70 6.49 19.49
CA TYR A 10 2.79 6.00 18.64
C TYR A 10 3.05 6.87 17.40
N GLU A 11 2.23 7.90 17.15
CA GLU A 11 2.37 8.84 16.03
C GLU A 11 2.52 8.15 14.66
N ILE A 12 1.94 6.96 14.50
CA ILE A 12 2.04 6.19 13.26
C ILE A 12 1.03 6.79 12.27
N PRO A 13 1.48 7.29 11.09
CA PRO A 13 0.60 7.94 10.14
C PRO A 13 -0.25 6.90 9.39
N ILE A 14 -1.41 6.56 9.95
CA ILE A 14 -2.40 5.65 9.35
C ILE A 14 -3.67 6.40 8.95
N ASP A 15 -4.43 5.84 8.01
CA ASP A 15 -5.80 6.29 7.71
C ASP A 15 -6.80 5.55 8.63
N PRO A 16 -7.37 6.21 9.66
CA PRO A 16 -8.24 5.54 10.63
C PRO A 16 -9.56 5.04 10.03
N VAL A 17 -10.02 5.63 8.91
CA VAL A 17 -11.25 5.23 8.25
C VAL A 17 -11.06 3.87 7.58
N VAL A 18 -9.90 3.66 6.96
CA VAL A 18 -9.53 2.37 6.35
C VAL A 18 -9.40 1.29 7.42
N THR A 19 -8.80 1.59 8.57
CA THR A 19 -8.59 0.62 9.65
C THR A 19 -9.89 0.22 10.38
N ALA A 20 -10.84 1.14 10.54
CA ALA A 20 -12.08 0.86 11.29
C ALA A 20 -13.17 0.15 10.46
N ASP A 21 -13.16 0.29 9.13
CA ASP A 21 -14.21 -0.25 8.26
C ASP A 21 -14.04 -1.76 8.00
N ARG A 22 -14.98 -2.56 8.54
CA ARG A 22 -15.00 -4.02 8.39
C ARG A 22 -15.37 -4.52 7.00
N ARG A 23 -15.91 -3.66 6.13
CA ARG A 23 -16.34 -4.01 4.76
C ARG A 23 -15.48 -3.34 3.69
N ARG A 24 -14.28 -2.90 4.08
CA ARG A 24 -13.36 -2.18 3.21
C ARG A 24 -12.89 -3.06 2.05
N VAL A 25 -12.83 -2.46 0.87
CA VAL A 25 -12.18 -3.05 -0.31
C VAL A 25 -10.79 -2.44 -0.46
N MET A 26 -9.83 -3.28 -0.80
CA MET A 26 -8.45 -2.89 -1.08
C MET A 26 -8.11 -3.14 -2.55
N ARG A 27 -7.07 -2.47 -3.06
CA ARG A 27 -6.53 -2.81 -4.37
C ARG A 27 -6.03 -4.27 -4.34
N LEU A 28 -6.31 -5.00 -5.41
CA LEU A 28 -5.91 -6.40 -5.50
C LEU A 28 -4.38 -6.50 -5.69
N PRO A 29 -3.68 -7.36 -4.94
CA PRO A 29 -2.28 -7.67 -5.21
C PRO A 29 -2.06 -8.07 -6.67
N TYR A 30 -0.93 -7.64 -7.23
CA TYR A 30 -0.55 -7.84 -8.63
C TYR A 30 -1.45 -7.16 -9.69
N SER A 31 -2.42 -6.34 -9.27
CA SER A 31 -3.18 -5.50 -10.20
C SER A 31 -2.38 -4.26 -10.62
N LEU A 32 -2.73 -3.68 -11.78
CA LEU A 32 -2.16 -2.42 -12.25
C LEU A 32 -2.85 -1.22 -11.58
N HIS A 33 -2.09 -0.39 -10.87
CA HIS A 33 -2.54 0.94 -10.46
C HIS A 33 -2.36 1.92 -11.63
N ALA A 34 -3.43 2.13 -12.40
CA ALA A 34 -3.39 2.94 -13.63
C ALA A 34 -2.83 4.37 -13.44
N ASP A 35 -3.24 5.08 -12.38
CA ASP A 35 -2.86 6.49 -12.17
C ASP A 35 -1.34 6.72 -12.01
N VAL A 36 -0.59 5.69 -11.59
CA VAL A 36 0.87 5.75 -11.42
C VAL A 36 1.61 4.73 -12.29
N SER A 37 0.88 3.93 -13.06
CA SER A 37 1.42 2.88 -13.92
C SER A 37 2.40 1.96 -13.19
N ARG A 38 1.99 1.46 -12.02
CA ARG A 38 2.76 0.50 -11.20
C ARG A 38 1.90 -0.69 -10.80
N ILE A 39 2.53 -1.84 -10.63
CA ILE A 39 1.90 -3.04 -10.09
C ILE A 39 1.74 -2.87 -8.58
N VAL A 40 0.60 -3.29 -8.04
CA VAL A 40 0.35 -3.38 -6.60
C VAL A 40 1.15 -4.58 -6.06
N GLN A 41 2.42 -4.35 -5.80
CA GLN A 41 3.41 -5.39 -5.45
C GLN A 41 3.40 -5.67 -3.93
N PRO A 42 3.20 -6.94 -3.50
CA PRO A 42 3.44 -7.33 -2.12
C PRO A 42 4.91 -7.10 -1.72
N ILE A 43 5.12 -6.54 -0.53
CA ILE A 43 6.44 -6.22 0.00
C ILE A 43 6.83 -7.27 1.03
N GLU A 44 7.94 -7.96 0.80
CA GLU A 44 8.47 -9.00 1.70
C GLU A 44 9.75 -8.56 2.43
N SER A 45 10.37 -7.47 2.00
CA SER A 45 11.63 -6.95 2.54
C SER A 45 11.60 -5.41 2.68
N PRO A 46 12.27 -4.83 3.69
CA PRO A 46 12.49 -3.38 3.77
C PRO A 46 13.34 -2.83 2.62
N ASP A 47 14.08 -3.67 1.88
CA ASP A 47 14.92 -3.26 0.76
C ASP A 47 14.14 -2.98 -0.54
N PHE A 48 12.80 -3.06 -0.49
CA PHE A 48 11.92 -2.90 -1.63
C PHE A 48 12.09 -1.55 -2.36
N ASP A 49 12.31 -1.58 -3.67
CA ASP A 49 12.32 -0.40 -4.54
C ASP A 49 11.20 -0.45 -5.59
N PHE A 50 10.17 0.38 -5.40
CA PHE A 50 9.04 0.50 -6.32
C PHE A 50 9.44 0.95 -7.74
N ARG A 51 10.64 1.50 -7.92
CA ARG A 51 11.16 1.93 -9.23
C ARG A 51 11.67 0.79 -10.08
N THR A 52 11.91 -0.38 -9.48
CA THR A 52 12.41 -1.58 -10.16
C THR A 52 11.43 -2.73 -10.03
N GLU A 53 10.92 -2.98 -8.83
CA GLU A 53 10.12 -4.18 -8.51
C GLU A 53 8.63 -4.04 -8.83
N ALA A 54 8.09 -2.81 -8.82
CA ALA A 54 6.69 -2.54 -9.13
C ALA A 54 6.47 -2.04 -10.57
N VAL A 55 7.50 -2.07 -11.41
CA VAL A 55 7.41 -1.67 -12.81
C VAL A 55 6.80 -2.82 -13.61
N PRO A 56 5.71 -2.60 -14.36
CA PRO A 56 5.17 -3.62 -15.23
C PRO A 56 6.10 -3.88 -16.42
N SER A 57 6.22 -5.14 -16.85
CA SER A 57 7.13 -5.55 -17.93
C SER A 57 6.88 -4.87 -19.28
N PHE A 58 5.65 -4.42 -19.55
CA PHE A 58 5.34 -3.69 -20.78
C PHE A 58 5.81 -2.23 -20.79
N LEU A 59 6.35 -1.73 -19.67
CA LEU A 59 7.02 -0.43 -19.56
C LEU A 59 8.54 -0.56 -19.49
N GLU A 60 9.09 -1.77 -19.62
CA GLU A 60 10.53 -1.95 -19.85
C GLU A 60 10.89 -1.33 -21.22
N PRO A 61 12.03 -0.60 -21.31
CA PRO A 61 12.44 0.11 -22.52
C PRO A 61 12.84 -0.80 -23.70
#